data_AF-A0A8S0X7I1-F1
#
_entry.id   AF-A0A8S0X7I1-F1
#
_cell.length_a   1.000
_cell.length_b   1.000
_cell.length_c   1.000
_cell.angle_alpha   90.00
_cell.angle_beta   90.00
_cell.angle_gamma   90.00
#
_symmetry.space_group_name_H-M   'P 1'
#
loop_
_entity.id
_entity.type
_entity.pdbx_description
1 polymer ?
#
loop_
_entity_poly.entity_id
_entity_poly.type
_entity_poly.pdbx_seq_one_letter_code
_entity_poly.pdbx_strand_id
1 'polypeptide(L)'
;MKNFFFLAIALLISSSLFAATDHYTLRDDNHVRHLKITTLNDEIMVSADVDFESPANKAGPDHCSAEISGKAKSAGENELVMKKHSETDASFCELKIQLSPNGAKIEEGGDCNNFAVGKCRFSSGGKELIRIQ
;
A
#
# COMPACT_ATOMS: atom_id res chain seq x y z
N MET A 1 -42.19 -24.80 43.10
CA MET A 1 -40.90 -24.78 42.38
C MET A 1 -41.10 -24.11 41.02
N LYS A 2 -40.58 -22.90 40.79
CA LYS A 2 -40.27 -22.42 39.44
C LYS A 2 -39.35 -21.18 39.48
N ASN A 3 -38.10 -21.40 39.88
CA ASN A 3 -37.04 -20.43 39.65
C ASN A 3 -36.25 -20.90 38.43
N PHE A 4 -36.65 -20.44 37.24
CA PHE A 4 -35.89 -20.68 36.02
C PHE A 4 -35.16 -19.39 35.63
N PHE A 5 -33.85 -19.42 35.86
CA PHE A 5 -32.82 -18.98 34.93
C PHE A 5 -33.11 -17.73 34.09
N PHE A 6 -32.66 -16.58 34.58
CA PHE A 6 -32.18 -15.50 33.73
C PHE A 6 -30.66 -15.38 33.93
N LEU A 7 -29.91 -16.28 33.30
CA LEU A 7 -28.46 -16.15 33.21
C LEU A 7 -28.05 -16.30 31.74
N ALA A 8 -27.19 -15.37 31.30
CA ALA A 8 -26.45 -15.36 30.04
C ALA A 8 -27.17 -14.86 28.76
N ILE A 9 -27.39 -13.54 28.67
CA ILE A 9 -27.41 -12.81 27.38
C ILE A 9 -26.33 -11.72 27.42
N ALA A 10 -25.07 -12.11 27.64
CA ALA A 10 -23.94 -11.17 27.75
C ALA A 10 -22.68 -11.62 27.01
N LEU A 11 -22.79 -12.44 25.96
CA LEU A 11 -21.60 -13.04 25.32
C LEU A 11 -21.57 -13.01 23.79
N LEU A 12 -22.30 -12.11 23.11
CA LEU A 12 -22.28 -12.04 21.65
C LEU A 12 -22.04 -10.63 21.09
N ILE A 13 -21.19 -9.83 21.75
CA ILE A 13 -20.50 -8.73 21.06
C ILE A 13 -19.13 -9.27 20.65
N SER A 14 -19.12 -10.26 19.76
CA SER A 14 -17.92 -10.60 19.01
C SER A 14 -17.60 -9.39 18.13
N SER A 15 -16.61 -8.59 18.52
CA SER A 15 -16.02 -7.57 17.65
C SER A 15 -15.59 -8.27 16.37
N SER A 16 -16.34 -8.07 15.29
CA SER A 16 -15.99 -8.58 13.97
C SER A 16 -14.66 -7.94 13.58
N LEU A 17 -13.60 -8.76 13.54
CA LEU A 17 -12.32 -8.38 12.97
C LEU A 17 -12.56 -8.13 11.47
N PHE A 18 -12.65 -6.86 11.09
CA PHE A 18 -12.71 -6.48 9.69
C PHE A 18 -11.27 -6.43 9.17
N ALA A 19 -10.93 -7.42 8.34
CA ALA A 19 -9.73 -7.42 7.54
C ALA A 19 -10.15 -7.24 6.07
N ALA A 20 -9.63 -6.20 5.43
CA ALA A 20 -9.79 -5.97 4.00
C ALA A 20 -8.41 -5.86 3.37
N THR A 21 -8.23 -6.38 2.17
CA THR A 21 -7.01 -6.16 1.39
C THR A 21 -7.40 -5.84 -0.04
N ASP A 22 -6.90 -4.69 -0.50
CA ASP A 22 -7.08 -4.21 -1.85
C ASP A 22 -5.74 -4.22 -2.58
N HIS A 23 -5.78 -4.70 -3.82
CA HIS A 23 -4.65 -4.78 -4.72
C HIS A 23 -4.89 -3.86 -5.90
N TYR A 24 -3.87 -3.11 -6.31
CA TYR A 24 -3.93 -2.22 -7.46
C TYR A 24 -2.70 -2.41 -8.32
N THR A 25 -2.87 -2.38 -9.65
CA THR A 25 -1.75 -2.55 -10.58
C THR A 25 -1.75 -1.48 -11.67
N LEU A 26 -0.57 -1.05 -12.06
CA LEU A 26 -0.36 -0.30 -13.29
C LEU A 26 0.71 -1.01 -14.10
N ARG A 27 0.35 -1.40 -15.33
CA ARG A 27 1.29 -1.93 -16.31
C ARG A 27 1.50 -0.91 -17.41
N ASP A 28 2.76 -0.57 -17.65
CA ASP A 28 3.21 0.41 -18.64
C ASP A 28 4.41 -0.18 -19.38
N ASP A 29 4.15 -0.80 -20.53
CA ASP A 29 5.09 -1.67 -21.24
C ASP A 29 5.66 -2.77 -20.32
N ASN A 30 6.98 -2.75 -20.08
CA ASN A 30 7.67 -3.69 -19.19
C ASN A 30 7.75 -3.20 -17.73
N HIS A 31 7.13 -2.07 -17.39
CA HIS A 31 7.06 -1.57 -16.02
C HIS A 31 5.75 -2.04 -15.38
N VAL A 32 5.85 -2.73 -14.26
CA VAL A 32 4.73 -3.10 -13.41
C VAL A 32 4.88 -2.35 -12.09
N ARG A 33 3.82 -1.69 -11.67
CA ARG A 33 3.70 -1.16 -10.31
C ARG A 33 2.54 -1.84 -9.64
N HIS A 34 2.72 -2.20 -8.39
CA HIS A 34 1.68 -2.78 -7.58
C HIS A 34 1.60 -2.06 -6.24
N LEU A 35 0.35 -1.90 -5.78
CA LEU A 35 0.02 -1.29 -4.51
C LEU A 35 -0.93 -2.23 -3.80
N LYS A 36 -0.58 -2.56 -2.57
CA LYS A 36 -1.41 -3.34 -1.66
C LYS A 36 -1.76 -2.47 -0.46
N ILE A 37 -3.05 -2.41 -0.16
CA ILE A 37 -3.59 -1.74 1.03
C ILE A 37 -4.30 -2.79 1.86
N THR A 38 -3.82 -3.02 3.08
CA THR A 38 -4.46 -3.91 4.04
C THR A 38 -5.00 -3.08 5.20
N THR A 39 -6.30 -3.18 5.45
CA THR A 39 -6.94 -2.60 6.62
C THR A 39 -7.26 -3.72 7.59
N LEU A 40 -6.74 -3.63 8.82
CA LEU A 40 -7.03 -4.54 9.91
C LEU A 40 -7.44 -3.74 11.14
N ASN A 41 -8.72 -3.81 11.50
CA ASN A 41 -9.32 -2.90 12.48
C ASN A 41 -9.11 -1.43 12.06
N ASP A 42 -8.44 -0.63 12.89
CA ASP A 42 -8.14 0.77 12.63
C ASP A 42 -6.72 0.99 12.04
N GLU A 43 -5.98 -0.09 11.78
CA GLU A 43 -4.64 0.01 11.19
C GLU A 43 -4.68 -0.18 9.67
N ILE A 44 -4.07 0.76 8.95
CA ILE A 44 -3.89 0.70 7.50
C ILE A 44 -2.41 0.43 7.21
N MET A 45 -2.14 -0.70 6.56
CA MET A 45 -0.82 -1.09 6.06
C MET A 45 -0.78 -0.89 4.55
N VAL A 46 0.28 -0.26 4.07
CA VAL A 46 0.56 -0.07 2.64
C VAL A 46 1.83 -0.81 2.29
N SER A 47 1.82 -1.53 1.18
CA SER A 47 3.04 -1.93 0.46
C SER A 47 2.93 -1.47 -0.99
N ALA A 48 4.00 -0.87 -1.51
CA ALA A 48 4.13 -0.49 -2.90
C ALA A 48 5.40 -1.12 -3.46
N ASP A 49 5.28 -1.76 -4.61
CA ASP A 49 6.39 -2.36 -5.33
C ASP A 49 6.41 -1.91 -6.79
N VAL A 50 7.61 -1.83 -7.33
CA VAL A 50 7.87 -1.53 -8.74
C VAL A 50 8.83 -2.57 -9.28
N ASP A 51 8.47 -3.13 -10.41
CA ASP A 51 9.30 -4.06 -11.18
C ASP A 51 9.38 -3.58 -12.63
N PHE A 52 10.58 -3.52 -13.18
CA PHE A 52 10.83 -3.21 -14.56
C PHE A 52 11.84 -4.20 -15.14
N GLU A 53 11.40 -4.90 -16.16
CA GLU A 53 12.22 -5.84 -16.90
C GLU A 53 12.71 -5.22 -18.22
N SER A 54 14.00 -4.89 -18.31
CA SER A 54 14.58 -4.44 -19.57
C SER A 54 14.51 -5.57 -20.60
N PRO A 55 14.14 -5.31 -21.87
CA PRO A 55 14.15 -6.34 -22.89
C PRO A 55 15.57 -6.88 -23.11
N ALA A 56 15.70 -8.20 -23.23
CA ALA A 56 16.96 -8.97 -23.31
C ALA A 56 17.98 -8.48 -24.36
N ASN A 57 17.54 -7.62 -25.29
CA ASN A 57 18.32 -7.13 -26.42
C ASN A 57 19.05 -5.80 -26.12
N LYS A 58 18.86 -5.23 -24.92
CA LYS A 58 19.57 -4.03 -24.46
C LYS A 58 20.60 -4.40 -23.40
N ALA A 59 21.88 -4.25 -23.74
CA ALA A 59 22.98 -4.42 -22.79
C ALA A 59 22.98 -3.29 -21.75
N GLY A 60 22.68 -3.60 -20.47
CA GLY A 60 22.82 -2.65 -19.37
C GLY A 60 21.99 -3.01 -18.11
N PRO A 61 22.34 -2.44 -16.94
CA PRO A 61 21.70 -2.70 -15.65
C PRO A 61 20.35 -1.99 -15.50
N ASP A 62 19.54 -1.94 -16.57
CA ASP A 62 18.31 -1.17 -16.59
C ASP A 62 17.14 -1.89 -15.88
N HIS A 63 17.34 -3.07 -15.31
CA HIS A 63 16.32 -3.72 -14.47
C HIS A 63 16.17 -2.96 -13.14
N CYS A 64 14.92 -2.79 -12.71
CA CYS A 64 14.59 -2.15 -11.45
C CYS A 64 13.60 -3.02 -10.71
N SER A 65 13.90 -3.38 -9.46
CA SER A 65 12.94 -3.99 -8.55
C SER A 65 13.12 -3.36 -7.17
N ALA A 66 12.05 -2.78 -6.62
CA ALA A 66 12.06 -2.17 -5.30
C ALA A 66 10.70 -2.33 -4.63
N GLU A 67 10.70 -2.49 -3.31
CA GLU A 67 9.50 -2.55 -2.48
C GLU A 67 9.65 -1.58 -1.31
N ILE A 68 8.56 -0.92 -0.93
CA ILE A 68 8.46 -0.16 0.30
C ILE A 68 7.13 -0.45 0.99
N SER A 69 7.18 -0.64 2.30
CA SER A 69 5.99 -0.91 3.10
C SER A 69 6.01 -0.20 4.45
N GLY A 70 4.82 0.08 4.98
CA GLY A 70 4.68 0.76 6.26
C GLY A 70 3.23 1.03 6.65
N LYS A 71 3.06 1.54 7.87
CA LYS A 71 1.77 2.04 8.34
C LYS A 71 1.41 3.33 7.61
N ALA A 72 0.19 3.40 7.12
CA ALA A 72 -0.39 4.61 6.54
C ALA A 72 -1.42 5.22 7.48
N LYS A 73 -1.68 6.51 7.30
CA LYS A 73 -2.75 7.24 7.97
C LYS A 73 -3.69 7.82 6.91
N SER A 74 -4.98 7.85 7.19
CA SER A 74 -5.91 8.64 6.40
C SER A 74 -5.61 10.13 6.58
N ALA A 75 -5.46 10.85 5.47
CA ALA A 75 -5.31 12.31 5.42
C ALA A 75 -6.58 13.00 4.86
N GLY A 76 -7.56 12.21 4.42
CA GLY A 76 -8.85 12.64 3.90
C GLY A 76 -9.70 11.41 3.54
N GLU A 77 -10.89 11.65 3.00
CA GLU A 77 -11.85 10.59 2.64
C GLU A 77 -11.25 9.56 1.66
N ASN A 78 -10.44 10.03 0.71
CA ASN A 78 -9.84 9.20 -0.33
C ASN A 78 -8.32 9.38 -0.40
N GLU A 79 -7.68 9.75 0.72
CA GLU A 79 -6.23 9.98 0.74
C GLU A 79 -5.59 9.22 1.91
N LEU A 80 -4.55 8.47 1.59
CA LEU A 80 -3.67 7.83 2.56
C LEU A 80 -2.26 8.39 2.43
N VAL A 81 -1.58 8.55 3.56
CA VAL A 81 -0.17 8.95 3.61
C VAL A 81 0.61 7.91 4.39
N MET A 82 1.60 7.30 3.73
CA MET A 82 2.56 6.39 4.35
C MET A 82 3.90 7.10 4.45
N LYS A 83 4.55 7.01 5.61
CA LYS A 83 5.91 7.52 5.83
C LYS A 83 6.79 6.39 6.34
N LYS A 84 7.82 6.03 5.59
CA LYS A 84 8.83 5.04 6.00
C LYS A 84 10.13 5.79 6.27
N HIS A 85 10.55 5.74 7.52
CA HIS A 85 11.86 6.25 7.94
C HIS A 85 12.96 5.27 7.57
N SER A 86 14.12 5.80 7.23
CA SER A 86 15.35 5.03 7.07
C SER A 86 15.73 4.41 8.40
N GLU A 87 16.35 3.24 8.34
CA GLU A 87 16.87 2.55 9.53
C GLU A 87 18.27 3.03 9.89
N THR A 88 18.95 3.73 8.97
CA THR A 88 20.37 4.09 9.10
C THR A 88 20.62 5.60 9.17
N ASP A 89 19.66 6.42 8.75
CA ASP A 89 19.79 7.88 8.74
C ASP A 89 18.45 8.60 8.97
N ALA A 90 18.48 9.93 8.93
CA ALA A 90 17.31 10.78 9.18
C ALA A 90 16.39 10.97 7.95
N SER A 91 16.61 10.24 6.86
CA SER A 91 15.79 10.34 5.66
C SER A 91 14.46 9.59 5.81
N PHE A 92 13.46 10.01 5.05
CA PHE A 92 12.18 9.33 5.00
C PHE A 92 11.61 9.35 3.58
N CYS A 93 10.97 8.25 3.18
CA CYS A 93 10.13 8.23 2.00
C CYS A 93 8.67 8.47 2.41
N GLU A 94 8.00 9.37 1.71
CA GLU A 94 6.56 9.60 1.85
C GLU A 94 5.85 9.14 0.58
N LEU A 95 4.86 8.27 0.73
CA LEU A 95 3.91 7.94 -0.33
C LEU A 95 2.56 8.56 -0.01
N LYS A 96 2.06 9.41 -0.90
CA LYS A 96 0.67 9.87 -0.89
C LYS A 96 -0.12 9.05 -1.89
N ILE A 97 -1.19 8.44 -1.40
CA ILE A 97 -2.03 7.52 -2.16
C ILE A 97 -3.42 8.14 -2.26
N GLN A 98 -3.80 8.50 -3.48
CA GLN A 98 -5.12 9.03 -3.78
C GLN A 98 -5.99 7.88 -4.29
N LEU A 99 -7.05 7.54 -3.57
CA LEU A 99 -7.97 6.48 -3.91
C LEU A 99 -9.08 7.00 -4.81
N SER A 100 -9.52 6.14 -5.72
CA SER A 100 -10.75 6.32 -6.50
C SER A 100 -11.61 5.06 -6.36
N PRO A 101 -12.87 5.07 -6.81
CA PRO A 101 -13.73 3.89 -6.70
C PRO A 101 -13.13 2.62 -7.31
N ASN A 102 -12.31 2.76 -8.36
CA ASN A 102 -11.76 1.66 -9.13
C ASN A 102 -10.23 1.64 -9.18
N GLY A 103 -9.55 2.52 -8.45
CA GLY A 103 -8.13 2.72 -8.64
C GLY A 103 -7.43 3.48 -7.54
N ALA A 104 -6.15 3.71 -7.76
CA ALA A 104 -5.29 4.50 -6.88
C ALA A 104 -4.22 5.24 -7.69
N LYS A 105 -3.73 6.37 -7.19
CA LYS A 105 -2.54 7.07 -7.71
C LYS A 105 -1.52 7.24 -6.61
N ILE A 106 -0.24 7.19 -6.97
CA ILE A 106 0.86 7.31 -6.01
C ILE A 106 1.73 8.50 -6.37
N GLU A 107 1.90 9.41 -5.41
CA GLU A 107 2.88 10.48 -5.45
C GLU A 107 3.97 10.21 -4.41
N GLU A 108 5.23 10.39 -4.81
CA GLU A 108 6.38 10.27 -3.93
C GLU A 108 6.81 11.66 -3.43
N GLY A 109 7.21 11.74 -2.16
CA GLY A 109 7.84 12.91 -1.57
C GLY A 109 8.98 12.52 -0.63
N GLY A 110 9.70 13.53 -0.12
CA GLY A 110 10.87 13.31 0.72
C GLY A 110 12.01 12.65 -0.05
N ASP A 111 12.60 11.61 0.55
CA ASP A 111 13.86 10.99 0.12
C ASP A 111 13.67 9.57 -0.47
N CYS A 112 12.56 9.29 -1.16
CA CYS A 112 12.25 7.95 -1.69
C CYS A 112 13.35 7.35 -2.59
N ASN A 113 14.24 8.17 -3.15
CA ASN A 113 15.44 7.72 -3.87
C ASN A 113 16.39 6.87 -3.03
N ASN A 114 16.36 7.03 -1.70
CA ASN A 114 17.18 6.24 -0.78
C ASN A 114 16.56 4.87 -0.46
N PHE A 115 15.29 4.67 -0.85
CA PHE A 115 14.50 3.46 -0.58
C PHE A 115 14.29 2.60 -1.83
N ALA A 116 14.73 3.08 -2.99
CA ALA A 116 14.59 2.40 -4.27
C ALA A 116 15.93 2.42 -5.03
N VAL A 117 16.29 1.33 -5.69
CA VAL A 117 17.58 1.23 -6.39
C VAL A 117 17.50 1.88 -7.77
N GLY A 118 18.49 2.71 -8.12
CA GLY A 118 18.65 3.25 -9.47
C GLY A 118 17.50 4.14 -9.92
N LYS A 119 16.80 3.74 -11.00
CA LYS A 119 15.69 4.51 -11.60
C LYS A 119 14.31 4.13 -11.03
N CYS A 120 14.25 3.25 -10.03
CA CYS A 120 12.99 2.83 -9.43
C CYS A 120 12.22 4.02 -8.84
N ARG A 121 10.94 4.10 -9.19
CA ARG A 121 10.00 5.11 -8.69
C ARG A 121 8.69 4.42 -8.35
N PHE A 122 8.28 4.52 -7.09
CA PHE A 122 6.96 4.10 -6.62
C PHE A 122 5.85 5.01 -7.16
N SER A 123 6.18 6.26 -7.55
CA SER A 123 5.19 7.16 -8.13
C SER A 123 4.61 6.57 -9.41
N SER A 124 3.29 6.70 -9.56
CA SER A 124 2.58 6.31 -10.77
C SER A 124 2.65 7.36 -11.88
N GLY A 125 3.33 8.50 -11.65
CA GLY A 125 3.44 9.58 -12.63
C GLY A 125 2.08 10.17 -13.05
N GLY A 126 1.11 10.16 -12.14
CA GLY A 126 -0.27 10.61 -12.38
C GLY A 126 -1.17 9.58 -13.08
N LYS A 127 -0.63 8.44 -13.54
CA LYS A 127 -1.41 7.32 -14.06
C LYS A 127 -2.12 6.58 -12.92
N GLU A 128 -3.29 6.05 -13.20
CA GLU A 128 -4.09 5.31 -12.22
C GLU A 128 -3.69 3.83 -12.22
N LEU A 129 -3.38 3.30 -11.04
CA LEU A 129 -3.33 1.87 -10.79
C LEU A 129 -4.77 1.36 -10.68
N ILE A 130 -5.11 0.33 -11.45
CA ILE A 130 -6.45 -0.26 -11.46
C ILE A 130 -6.57 -1.30 -10.35
N ARG A 131 -7.65 -1.24 -9.59
CA ARG A 131 -7.95 -2.24 -8.56
C ARG A 131 -8.18 -3.61 -9.20
N ILE A 132 -7.56 -4.63 -8.65
CA ILE A 132 -7.73 -6.04 -9.03
C ILE A 132 -8.27 -6.84 -7.84
N GLN A 133 -9.00 -7.91 -8.14
CA GLN A 133 -9.57 -8.84 -7.16
C GLN A 133 -8.72 -10.09 -7.04
#